data_AF-A0A840D0U8-F1
#
_entry.id   AF-A0A840D0U8-F1
#
_cell.length_a   1.000
_cell.length_b   1.000
_cell.length_c   1.000
_cell.angle_alpha   90.00
_cell.angle_beta   90.00
_cell.angle_gamma   90.00
#
_symmetry.space_group_name_H-M   'P 1'
#
loop_
_entity.id
_entity.type
_entity.pdbx_description
1 polymer ?
#
loop_
_entity_poly.entity_id
_entity_poly.type
_entity_poly.pdbx_seq_one_letter_code
_entity_poly.pdbx_strand_id
1 'polypeptide(L)'
;MKRLFLLTFYLSIFSWGYAQNNSSPFHCIVAADGSGNYSTVQEAINAAPERRKEPWLIFVKNGSYREQVIIPQTKPYIHLIGQDKEKTLIHHRLNVGGKPNEKTPSDKLGYWDWSVHNPQSEVSGFDGTVVKVNGAHFYTENISYVNDWGVESQAGPQALAMSSQADCAAFSNCIFRSFQDTWRTPGQDTYRHYVKDCWIEGAVDYFYGGGTVLVEESTFYNVRSGSVIVAPNHKAAKYGYVFRNCVVDGNQAAADGKQKLGRPWHNSPRTVYIHTTMRIPIAAEGWTNMGAIPALFAEYDSRDANGKALDLSQRKTYYEGRGENPPTGSCRATISKEEADTYVYEQMIPGEDGWNPREMMKKLAAPLQLKIIGDTLRWQSVPSAIGYIVSVNDTVFAITNQIEIQLSNRLKDEVTVCAVNRYGSLGHTTSLSHN
;
A
#
# COMPACT_ATOMS: atom_id res chain seq x y z
N MET A 1 -45.29 38.33 45.32
CA MET A 1 -44.21 37.32 45.49
C MET A 1 -44.63 36.04 44.76
N LYS A 2 -44.19 35.84 43.51
CA LYS A 2 -44.39 34.59 42.76
C LYS A 2 -43.01 33.95 42.60
N ARG A 3 -42.80 32.75 43.19
CA ARG A 3 -41.56 31.99 43.10
C ARG A 3 -41.62 31.10 41.84
N LEU A 4 -40.63 31.26 40.97
CA LEU A 4 -40.42 30.47 39.77
C LEU A 4 -39.56 29.25 40.16
N PHE A 5 -40.07 28.03 39.95
CA PHE A 5 -39.30 26.79 40.09
C PHE A 5 -38.60 26.50 38.76
N LEU A 6 -37.27 26.50 38.74
CA LEU A 6 -36.48 25.95 37.63
C LEU A 6 -36.28 24.45 37.89
N LEU A 7 -36.79 23.61 36.99
CA LEU A 7 -36.46 22.18 36.92
C LEU A 7 -35.27 22.01 35.97
N THR A 8 -34.12 21.60 36.48
CA THR A 8 -32.96 21.17 35.68
C THR A 8 -32.99 19.65 35.50
N PHE A 9 -33.19 19.20 34.27
CA PHE A 9 -33.06 17.80 33.86
C PHE A 9 -31.58 17.47 33.70
N TYR A 10 -31.05 16.56 34.53
CA TYR A 10 -29.74 15.95 34.32
C TYR A 10 -29.92 14.73 33.40
N LEU A 11 -29.48 14.84 32.13
CA LEU A 11 -29.24 13.68 31.28
C LEU A 11 -27.89 13.07 31.66
N SER A 12 -27.93 11.89 32.28
CA SER A 12 -26.75 11.06 32.51
C SER A 12 -26.34 10.36 31.22
N ILE A 13 -25.24 10.82 30.61
CA ILE A 13 -24.58 10.13 29.51
C ILE A 13 -23.81 8.95 30.10
N PHE A 14 -24.31 7.73 29.90
CA PHE A 14 -23.54 6.51 30.16
C PHE A 14 -22.42 6.43 29.12
N SER A 15 -21.24 6.89 29.50
CA SER A 15 -20.01 6.64 28.76
C SER A 15 -19.55 5.22 29.12
N TRP A 16 -19.78 4.26 28.24
CA TRP A 16 -19.04 2.99 28.31
C TRP A 16 -17.58 3.28 27.99
N GLY A 17 -16.80 3.53 29.02
CA GLY A 17 -15.35 3.51 28.92
C GLY A 17 -14.92 2.09 28.59
N TYR A 18 -14.48 1.85 27.35
CA TYR A 18 -13.70 0.66 27.04
C TYR A 18 -12.41 0.74 27.86
N ALA A 19 -12.31 -0.08 28.91
CA ALA A 19 -11.06 -0.29 29.59
C ALA A 19 -10.05 -0.83 28.56
N GLN A 20 -8.96 -0.10 28.31
CA GLN A 20 -7.84 -0.61 27.53
C GLN A 20 -7.34 -1.88 28.19
N ASN A 21 -7.53 -3.02 27.52
CA ASN A 21 -6.96 -4.27 27.96
C ASN A 21 -5.45 -4.20 27.68
N ASN A 22 -4.66 -3.87 28.71
CA ASN A 22 -3.20 -3.64 28.65
C ASN A 22 -2.37 -4.90 28.29
N SER A 23 -2.99 -5.97 27.84
CA SER A 23 -2.36 -7.25 27.48
C SER A 23 -1.98 -7.36 26.00
N SER A 24 -2.35 -6.41 25.15
CA SER A 24 -2.12 -6.44 23.70
C SER A 24 -0.99 -5.49 23.27
N PRO A 25 -0.11 -5.88 22.32
CA PRO A 25 0.81 -4.97 21.65
C PRO A 25 0.11 -4.01 20.67
N PHE A 26 -1.15 -4.26 20.33
CA PHE A 26 -1.96 -3.41 19.45
C PHE A 26 -2.99 -2.60 20.25
N HIS A 27 -3.26 -1.37 19.80
CA HIS A 27 -4.24 -0.49 20.44
C HIS A 27 -5.68 -0.92 20.12
N CYS A 28 -5.91 -1.48 18.93
CA CYS A 28 -7.16 -2.15 18.59
C CYS A 28 -6.97 -3.25 17.54
N ILE A 29 -7.93 -4.16 17.51
CA ILE A 29 -8.02 -5.30 16.58
C ILE A 29 -9.28 -5.13 15.73
N VAL A 30 -9.14 -5.33 14.43
CA VAL A 30 -10.25 -5.35 13.47
C VAL A 30 -10.48 -6.78 13.01
N ALA A 31 -11.73 -7.24 13.06
CA ALA A 31 -12.10 -8.58 12.60
C ALA A 31 -13.51 -8.57 12.00
N ALA A 32 -13.64 -8.93 10.73
CA ALA A 32 -14.93 -8.93 10.03
C ALA A 32 -15.98 -9.87 10.68
N ASP A 33 -15.52 -10.90 11.39
CA ASP A 33 -16.37 -11.87 12.12
C ASP A 33 -16.86 -11.36 13.50
N GLY A 34 -16.48 -10.14 13.90
CA GLY A 34 -16.84 -9.55 15.19
C GLY A 34 -15.97 -10.00 16.37
N SER A 35 -14.92 -10.81 16.15
CA SER A 35 -14.00 -11.25 17.20
C SER A 35 -12.98 -10.18 17.64
N GLY A 36 -12.97 -9.02 16.99
CA GLY A 36 -12.10 -7.88 17.28
C GLY A 36 -12.80 -6.77 18.07
N ASN A 37 -12.10 -5.64 18.26
CA ASN A 37 -12.70 -4.42 18.82
C ASN A 37 -13.63 -3.71 17.83
N TYR A 38 -13.35 -3.85 16.53
CA TYR A 38 -14.13 -3.28 15.44
C TYR A 38 -14.36 -4.31 14.34
N SER A 39 -15.47 -4.19 13.61
CA SER A 39 -15.78 -5.02 12.44
C SER A 39 -15.24 -4.44 11.13
N THR A 40 -14.97 -3.14 11.09
CA THR A 40 -14.45 -2.43 9.91
C THR A 40 -13.15 -1.68 10.22
N VAL A 41 -12.36 -1.45 9.17
CA VAL A 41 -11.10 -0.71 9.26
C VAL A 41 -11.37 0.78 9.48
N GLN A 42 -12.39 1.34 8.82
CA GLN A 42 -12.74 2.75 8.99
C GLN A 42 -13.17 3.08 10.42
N GLU A 43 -13.93 2.21 11.10
CA GLU A 43 -14.29 2.42 12.52
C GLU A 43 -13.06 2.47 13.42
N ALA A 44 -12.09 1.59 13.20
CA ALA A 44 -10.85 1.57 13.96
C ALA A 44 -10.00 2.84 13.74
N ILE A 45 -9.94 3.34 12.48
CA ILE A 45 -9.30 4.61 12.16
C ILE A 45 -10.06 5.77 12.84
N ASN A 46 -11.39 5.78 12.78
CA ASN A 46 -12.22 6.81 13.40
C ASN A 46 -12.01 6.89 14.92
N ALA A 47 -11.78 5.76 15.57
CA ALA A 47 -11.51 5.69 17.01
C ALA A 47 -10.09 6.13 17.41
N ALA A 48 -9.11 6.10 16.50
CA ALA A 48 -7.74 6.51 16.80
C ALA A 48 -7.68 7.99 17.26
N PRO A 49 -6.89 8.34 18.29
CA PRO A 49 -6.75 9.74 18.71
C PRO A 49 -6.22 10.62 17.57
N GLU A 50 -6.66 11.87 17.54
CA GLU A 50 -6.12 12.85 16.59
C GLU A 50 -4.74 13.36 17.01
N ARG A 51 -3.97 13.88 16.04
CA ARG A 51 -2.71 14.62 16.21
C ARG A 51 -1.66 13.87 17.05
N ARG A 52 -1.64 12.54 16.93
CA ARG A 52 -0.62 11.72 17.58
C ARG A 52 0.77 12.08 17.08
N LYS A 53 1.76 11.82 17.93
CA LYS A 53 3.20 11.95 17.62
C LYS A 53 3.90 10.59 17.68
N GLU A 54 3.12 9.53 17.85
CA GLU A 54 3.58 8.15 18.05
C GLU A 54 2.61 7.18 17.37
N PRO A 55 3.08 6.00 16.94
CA PRO A 55 2.26 4.98 16.28
C PRO A 55 0.98 4.61 17.06
N TRP A 56 -0.15 4.66 16.37
CA TRP A 56 -1.39 3.96 16.77
C TRP A 56 -1.49 2.66 15.97
N LEU A 57 -1.23 1.55 16.67
CA LEU A 57 -1.11 0.21 16.09
C LEU A 57 -2.49 -0.46 15.98
N ILE A 58 -2.91 -0.76 14.76
CA ILE A 58 -4.17 -1.45 14.44
C ILE A 58 -3.80 -2.79 13.80
N PHE A 59 -4.24 -3.89 14.39
CA PHE A 59 -4.12 -5.22 13.80
C PHE A 59 -5.41 -5.59 13.05
N VAL A 60 -5.30 -6.07 11.82
CA VAL A 60 -6.43 -6.45 10.97
C VAL A 60 -6.34 -7.95 10.68
N LYS A 61 -7.29 -8.72 11.21
CA LYS A 61 -7.35 -10.18 10.99
C LYS A 61 -7.60 -10.50 9.52
N ASN A 62 -7.43 -11.77 9.16
CA ASN A 62 -7.88 -12.27 7.87
C ASN A 62 -9.38 -11.99 7.68
N GLY A 63 -9.76 -11.56 6.48
CA GLY A 63 -11.12 -11.15 6.17
C GLY A 63 -11.21 -10.32 4.89
N SER A 64 -12.44 -10.23 4.37
CA SER A 64 -12.80 -9.36 3.25
C SER A 64 -13.50 -8.12 3.79
N TYR A 65 -12.86 -6.97 3.66
CA TYR A 65 -13.32 -5.67 4.16
C TYR A 65 -13.77 -4.81 2.98
N ARG A 66 -15.06 -4.90 2.63
CA ARG A 66 -15.67 -4.15 1.52
C ARG A 66 -16.06 -2.74 1.97
N GLU A 67 -15.12 -1.81 1.94
CA GLU A 67 -15.30 -0.45 2.46
C GLU A 67 -14.38 0.55 1.76
N GLN A 68 -14.77 1.83 1.74
CA GLN A 68 -13.82 2.92 1.46
C GLN A 68 -13.13 3.32 2.78
N VAL A 69 -11.80 3.39 2.75
CA VAL A 69 -11.00 3.73 3.92
C VAL A 69 -10.28 5.07 3.71
N ILE A 70 -10.50 6.02 4.62
CA ILE A 70 -9.89 7.35 4.62
C ILE A 70 -9.13 7.55 5.93
N ILE A 71 -7.82 7.78 5.81
CA ILE A 71 -6.95 8.22 6.90
C ILE A 71 -6.83 9.74 6.78
N PRO A 72 -7.57 10.52 7.59
CA PRO A 72 -7.55 11.97 7.49
C PRO A 72 -6.21 12.54 7.95
N GLN A 73 -5.91 13.77 7.51
CA GLN A 73 -4.68 14.48 7.89
C GLN A 73 -4.57 14.67 9.42
N THR A 74 -5.70 14.75 10.13
CA THR A 74 -5.73 14.86 11.60
C THR A 74 -5.29 13.60 12.32
N LYS A 75 -5.11 12.46 11.63
CA LYS A 75 -4.70 11.17 12.21
C LYS A 75 -3.36 10.71 11.61
N PRO A 76 -2.24 11.40 11.93
CA PRO A 76 -0.92 10.90 11.56
C PRO A 76 -0.55 9.66 12.40
N TYR A 77 0.50 8.95 12.01
CA TYR A 77 1.04 7.79 12.73
C TYR A 77 0.07 6.60 12.86
N ILE A 78 -0.84 6.41 11.91
CA ILE A 78 -1.65 5.18 11.83
C ILE A 78 -0.78 4.06 11.27
N HIS A 79 -0.67 2.96 12.02
CA HIS A 79 0.01 1.74 11.61
C HIS A 79 -1.02 0.62 11.44
N LEU A 80 -1.17 0.13 10.21
CA LEU A 80 -2.20 -0.82 9.80
C LEU A 80 -1.53 -2.16 9.45
N ILE A 81 -1.65 -3.15 10.33
CA ILE A 81 -0.93 -4.42 10.22
C ILE A 81 -1.91 -5.53 9.94
N GLY A 82 -1.90 -6.08 8.73
CA GLY A 82 -2.67 -7.25 8.37
C GLY A 82 -2.07 -8.54 8.92
N GLN A 83 -2.93 -9.54 9.11
CA GLN A 83 -2.53 -10.87 9.50
C GLN A 83 -1.77 -11.59 8.38
N ASP A 84 -2.25 -11.48 7.14
CA ASP A 84 -1.68 -12.13 5.96
C ASP A 84 -2.08 -11.33 4.71
N LYS A 85 -1.11 -10.97 3.86
CA LYS A 85 -1.38 -10.15 2.68
C LYS A 85 -2.37 -10.76 1.70
N GLU A 86 -2.43 -12.09 1.60
CA GLU A 86 -3.31 -12.79 0.66
C GLU A 86 -4.73 -12.95 1.22
N LYS A 87 -4.91 -12.82 2.54
CA LYS A 87 -6.17 -13.13 3.24
C LYS A 87 -6.78 -11.90 3.96
N THR A 88 -6.03 -10.83 4.16
CA THR A 88 -6.52 -9.53 4.68
C THR A 88 -6.71 -8.56 3.52
N LEU A 89 -7.96 -8.44 3.06
CA LEU A 89 -8.32 -7.70 1.85
C LEU A 89 -9.18 -6.48 2.19
N ILE A 90 -8.68 -5.27 1.90
CA ILE A 90 -9.46 -4.04 1.89
C ILE A 90 -9.80 -3.72 0.43
N HIS A 91 -11.08 -3.72 0.10
CA HIS A 91 -11.50 -3.60 -1.28
C HIS A 91 -12.82 -2.84 -1.44
N HIS A 92 -13.03 -2.31 -2.65
CA HIS A 92 -14.33 -1.81 -3.08
C HIS A 92 -14.40 -1.82 -4.60
N ARG A 93 -15.62 -1.83 -5.12
CA ARG A 93 -15.88 -1.63 -6.54
C ARG A 93 -16.25 -0.17 -6.80
N LEU A 94 -15.39 0.61 -7.46
CA LEU A 94 -15.66 2.01 -7.81
C LEU A 94 -14.80 2.52 -8.95
N ASN A 95 -15.28 3.53 -9.69
CA ASN A 95 -14.51 4.27 -10.69
C ASN A 95 -14.92 5.75 -10.73
N VAL A 96 -14.17 6.57 -11.48
CA VAL A 96 -14.41 8.02 -11.60
C VAL A 96 -14.95 8.46 -12.97
N GLY A 97 -15.59 7.54 -13.70
CA GLY A 97 -16.13 7.84 -15.02
C GLY A 97 -17.21 8.92 -15.00
N GLY A 98 -17.15 9.89 -15.91
CA GLY A 98 -18.20 10.89 -16.08
C GLY A 98 -19.49 10.31 -16.66
N LYS A 99 -20.60 11.06 -16.56
CA LYS A 99 -21.90 10.66 -17.11
C LYS A 99 -21.77 10.28 -18.61
N PRO A 100 -22.25 9.09 -19.02
CA PRO A 100 -22.27 8.71 -20.43
C PRO A 100 -22.99 9.76 -21.29
N ASN A 101 -22.49 9.93 -22.51
CA ASN A 101 -23.09 10.79 -23.52
C ASN A 101 -23.32 10.00 -24.82
N GLU A 102 -23.90 10.64 -25.83
CA GLU A 102 -24.22 10.03 -27.14
C GLU A 102 -23.02 9.40 -27.86
N LYS A 103 -21.78 9.80 -27.50
CA LYS A 103 -20.53 9.24 -28.05
C LYS A 103 -19.99 8.04 -27.26
N THR A 104 -20.59 7.75 -26.10
CA THR A 104 -20.16 6.62 -25.27
C THR A 104 -20.66 5.33 -25.91
N PRO A 105 -19.79 4.37 -26.25
CA PRO A 105 -20.22 3.11 -26.83
C PRO A 105 -21.22 2.39 -25.92
N SER A 106 -22.31 1.89 -26.49
CA SER A 106 -23.40 1.27 -25.74
C SER A 106 -22.98 0.01 -24.97
N ASP A 107 -21.95 -0.69 -25.46
CA ASP A 107 -21.30 -1.84 -24.82
C ASP A 107 -20.36 -1.46 -23.67
N LYS A 108 -20.10 -0.16 -23.46
CA LYS A 108 -19.19 0.38 -22.43
C LYS A 108 -19.89 1.24 -21.39
N LEU A 109 -21.18 1.01 -21.14
CA LEU A 109 -21.95 1.79 -20.16
C LEU A 109 -21.83 1.29 -18.72
N GLY A 110 -21.35 0.05 -18.52
CA GLY A 110 -21.32 -0.58 -17.18
C GLY A 110 -20.48 0.16 -16.13
N TYR A 111 -19.56 1.03 -16.54
CA TYR A 111 -18.80 1.85 -15.58
C TYR A 111 -19.70 2.85 -14.84
N TRP A 112 -20.80 3.28 -15.48
CA TRP A 112 -21.67 4.31 -14.91
C TRP A 112 -22.36 3.83 -13.63
N ASP A 113 -22.70 2.55 -13.55
CA ASP A 113 -23.31 1.93 -12.36
C ASP A 113 -22.39 1.96 -11.13
N TRP A 114 -21.07 2.07 -11.36
CA TRP A 114 -20.02 2.07 -10.33
C TRP A 114 -19.24 3.38 -10.28
N SER A 115 -19.74 4.42 -10.95
CA SER A 115 -19.12 5.73 -10.92
C SER A 115 -19.45 6.49 -9.64
N VAL A 116 -18.45 7.11 -9.02
CA VAL A 116 -18.65 8.03 -7.89
C VAL A 116 -19.41 9.31 -8.28
N HIS A 117 -19.56 9.57 -9.57
CA HIS A 117 -20.30 10.72 -10.11
C HIS A 117 -21.74 10.39 -10.48
N ASN A 118 -22.16 9.12 -10.40
CA ASN A 118 -23.54 8.72 -10.65
C ASN A 118 -24.37 8.83 -9.37
N PRO A 119 -25.36 9.74 -9.27
CA PRO A 119 -26.18 9.88 -8.06
C PRO A 119 -27.00 8.64 -7.70
N GLN A 120 -27.13 7.66 -8.61
CA GLN A 120 -27.83 6.39 -8.38
C GLN A 120 -26.89 5.24 -7.98
N SER A 121 -25.57 5.45 -8.05
CA SER A 121 -24.58 4.45 -7.67
C SER A 121 -24.42 4.36 -6.15
N GLU A 122 -24.17 3.17 -5.62
CA GLU A 122 -23.87 2.99 -4.19
C GLU A 122 -22.57 3.68 -3.75
N VAL A 123 -21.68 4.01 -4.70
CA VAL A 123 -20.43 4.74 -4.43
C VAL A 123 -20.53 6.22 -4.76
N SER A 124 -21.73 6.75 -4.99
CA SER A 124 -21.96 8.16 -5.24
C SER A 124 -21.33 9.02 -4.13
N GLY A 125 -20.47 9.96 -4.51
CA GLY A 125 -19.81 10.89 -3.59
C GLY A 125 -18.57 10.35 -2.87
N PHE A 126 -18.16 9.11 -3.12
CA PHE A 126 -16.88 8.59 -2.62
C PHE A 126 -15.70 9.36 -3.23
N ASP A 127 -14.55 9.38 -2.55
CA ASP A 127 -13.32 10.05 -2.98
C ASP A 127 -12.70 9.56 -4.32
N GLY A 128 -13.26 8.54 -4.97
CA GLY A 128 -12.73 7.97 -6.21
C GLY A 128 -11.56 7.00 -6.04
N THR A 129 -11.33 6.51 -4.82
CA THR A 129 -10.30 5.52 -4.46
C THR A 129 -10.82 4.59 -3.37
N VAL A 130 -10.35 3.34 -3.32
CA VAL A 130 -10.69 2.43 -2.22
C VAL A 130 -10.07 2.91 -0.91
N VAL A 131 -8.78 3.26 -0.94
CA VAL A 131 -8.08 3.80 0.23
C VAL A 131 -7.48 5.17 -0.07
N LYS A 132 -7.65 6.13 0.84
CA LYS A 132 -7.04 7.46 0.81
C LYS A 132 -6.24 7.74 2.07
N VAL A 133 -4.93 7.97 1.91
CA VAL A 133 -4.02 8.29 3.02
C VAL A 133 -3.64 9.77 2.96
N ASN A 134 -4.18 10.58 3.87
CA ASN A 134 -3.81 11.99 4.06
C ASN A 134 -3.02 12.22 5.37
N GLY A 135 -3.03 11.27 6.31
CA GLY A 135 -2.26 11.32 7.56
C GLY A 135 -0.78 10.98 7.33
N ALA A 136 0.12 11.86 7.78
CA ALA A 136 1.56 11.65 7.67
C ALA A 136 2.06 10.50 8.57
N HIS A 137 3.23 9.94 8.26
CA HIS A 137 3.82 8.81 8.99
C HIS A 137 2.92 7.56 9.01
N PHE A 138 2.13 7.36 7.95
CA PHE A 138 1.34 6.15 7.77
C PHE A 138 2.25 4.95 7.51
N TYR A 139 1.97 3.83 8.16
CA TYR A 139 2.63 2.56 7.89
C TYR A 139 1.59 1.47 7.66
N THR A 140 1.82 0.62 6.65
CA THR A 140 1.02 -0.58 6.45
C THR A 140 1.87 -1.79 6.11
N GLU A 141 1.44 -2.95 6.59
CA GLU A 141 2.10 -4.24 6.35
C GLU A 141 1.08 -5.36 6.16
N ASN A 142 1.35 -6.28 5.24
CA ASN A 142 0.59 -7.53 5.04
C ASN A 142 -0.91 -7.32 4.72
N ILE A 143 -1.24 -6.32 3.90
CA ILE A 143 -2.63 -6.04 3.47
C ILE A 143 -2.70 -5.99 1.93
N SER A 144 -3.77 -6.56 1.38
CA SER A 144 -4.20 -6.35 0.00
C SER A 144 -5.16 -5.17 -0.11
N TYR A 145 -4.87 -4.23 -1.02
CA TYR A 145 -5.71 -3.10 -1.39
C TYR A 145 -6.18 -3.28 -2.83
N VAL A 146 -7.48 -3.48 -3.03
CA VAL A 146 -8.01 -3.89 -4.33
C VAL A 146 -9.17 -3.01 -4.75
N ASN A 147 -9.12 -2.48 -5.97
CA ASN A 147 -10.30 -1.93 -6.61
C ASN A 147 -10.91 -2.98 -7.54
N ASP A 148 -12.04 -3.55 -7.10
CA ASP A 148 -12.72 -4.64 -7.78
C ASP A 148 -13.17 -4.23 -9.20
N TRP A 149 -13.51 -2.95 -9.41
CA TRP A 149 -13.89 -2.47 -10.74
C TRP A 149 -12.74 -2.65 -11.73
N GLY A 150 -11.53 -2.24 -11.35
CA GLY A 150 -10.36 -2.39 -12.22
C GLY A 150 -10.02 -3.85 -12.47
N VAL A 151 -9.98 -4.67 -11.41
CA VAL A 151 -9.63 -6.09 -11.51
C VAL A 151 -10.63 -6.85 -12.39
N GLU A 152 -11.93 -6.62 -12.23
CA GLU A 152 -12.97 -7.36 -12.95
C GLU A 152 -13.22 -6.83 -14.36
N SER A 153 -13.30 -5.50 -14.53
CA SER A 153 -13.63 -4.90 -15.82
C SER A 153 -12.47 -4.95 -16.81
N GLN A 154 -11.22 -4.94 -16.30
CA GLN A 154 -10.00 -4.84 -17.11
C GLN A 154 -10.11 -3.73 -18.18
N ALA A 155 -10.76 -2.62 -17.81
CA ALA A 155 -11.06 -1.52 -18.69
C ALA A 155 -11.00 -0.19 -17.92
N GLY A 156 -10.81 0.90 -18.68
CA GLY A 156 -11.07 2.23 -18.16
C GLY A 156 -12.56 2.43 -17.84
N PRO A 157 -12.93 3.47 -17.09
CA PRO A 157 -12.09 4.60 -16.66
C PRO A 157 -11.21 4.27 -15.43
N GLN A 158 -10.52 5.29 -14.91
CA GLN A 158 -9.65 5.20 -13.74
C GLN A 158 -10.37 4.61 -12.53
N ALA A 159 -9.68 3.73 -11.80
CA ALA A 159 -10.21 3.04 -10.65
C ALA A 159 -9.10 2.81 -9.62
N LEU A 160 -8.91 3.76 -8.70
CA LEU A 160 -7.78 3.72 -7.77
C LEU A 160 -8.05 2.68 -6.67
N ALA A 161 -7.04 1.87 -6.37
CA ALA A 161 -6.99 1.08 -5.13
C ALA A 161 -6.39 1.92 -3.98
N MET A 162 -5.38 2.74 -4.28
CA MET A 162 -4.68 3.55 -3.30
C MET A 162 -4.45 4.98 -3.79
N SER A 163 -4.74 5.95 -2.92
CA SER A 163 -4.31 7.35 -3.06
C SER A 163 -3.55 7.76 -1.81
N SER A 164 -2.22 7.75 -1.87
CA SER A 164 -1.36 8.16 -0.76
C SER A 164 -0.81 9.56 -0.97
N GLN A 165 -1.31 10.51 -0.19
CA GLN A 165 -1.07 11.95 -0.35
C GLN A 165 -0.31 12.58 0.83
N ALA A 166 0.22 11.77 1.74
CA ALA A 166 0.89 12.23 2.96
C ALA A 166 2.41 12.02 2.92
N ASP A 167 3.18 12.83 3.65
CA ASP A 167 4.63 12.57 3.81
C ASP A 167 4.88 11.35 4.73
N CYS A 168 6.07 10.76 4.61
CA CYS A 168 6.54 9.66 5.44
C CYS A 168 5.67 8.39 5.39
N ALA A 169 5.10 8.06 4.24
CA ALA A 169 4.29 6.85 4.11
C ALA A 169 5.15 5.61 3.79
N ALA A 170 4.92 4.52 4.50
CA ALA A 170 5.66 3.27 4.36
C ALA A 170 4.73 2.08 4.09
N PHE A 171 5.10 1.24 3.13
CA PHE A 171 4.29 0.11 2.65
C PHE A 171 5.18 -1.12 2.53
N SER A 172 4.85 -2.19 3.26
CA SER A 172 5.69 -3.40 3.34
C SER A 172 4.88 -4.66 3.09
N ASN A 173 5.32 -5.51 2.15
CA ASN A 173 4.67 -6.80 1.88
C ASN A 173 3.15 -6.65 1.61
N CYS A 174 2.76 -5.60 0.89
CA CYS A 174 1.38 -5.31 0.51
C CYS A 174 1.10 -5.68 -0.94
N ILE A 175 -0.18 -5.82 -1.27
CA ILE A 175 -0.65 -6.06 -2.63
C ILE A 175 -1.56 -4.90 -3.05
N PHE A 176 -1.38 -4.36 -4.23
CA PHE A 176 -2.22 -3.29 -4.81
C PHE A 176 -2.72 -3.74 -6.16
N ARG A 177 -4.04 -3.84 -6.35
CA ARG A 177 -4.61 -4.35 -7.61
C ARG A 177 -5.73 -3.48 -8.13
N SER A 178 -5.62 -3.12 -9.40
CA SER A 178 -6.67 -2.51 -10.22
C SER A 178 -6.25 -2.62 -11.70
N PHE A 179 -6.66 -1.68 -12.54
CA PHE A 179 -6.36 -1.66 -13.96
C PHE A 179 -5.80 -0.31 -14.42
N GLN A 180 -6.64 0.73 -14.48
CA GLN A 180 -6.17 2.08 -14.76
C GLN A 180 -6.01 2.84 -13.45
N ASP A 181 -4.86 3.48 -13.26
CA ASP A 181 -4.56 4.36 -12.12
C ASP A 181 -4.58 3.63 -10.76
N THR A 182 -4.08 2.39 -10.65
CA THR A 182 -4.11 1.58 -9.41
C THR A 182 -3.65 2.34 -8.17
N TRP A 183 -2.53 3.06 -8.26
CA TRP A 183 -1.96 3.80 -7.14
C TRP A 183 -1.56 5.23 -7.54
N ARG A 184 -2.23 6.21 -6.93
CA ARG A 184 -1.83 7.61 -6.91
C ARG A 184 -0.90 7.95 -5.74
N THR A 185 0.36 8.26 -6.02
CA THR A 185 1.35 8.77 -5.06
C THR A 185 1.15 10.28 -4.81
N PRO A 186 1.94 10.93 -3.92
CA PRO A 186 1.70 12.30 -3.51
C PRO A 186 1.80 13.31 -4.65
N GLY A 187 1.03 14.39 -4.59
CA GLY A 187 1.20 15.52 -5.52
C GLY A 187 2.37 16.45 -5.21
N GLN A 188 3.09 16.27 -4.10
CA GLN A 188 4.17 17.13 -3.65
C GLN A 188 5.52 16.43 -3.78
N ASP A 189 6.46 17.02 -4.52
CA ASP A 189 7.79 16.44 -4.82
C ASP A 189 8.61 16.09 -3.57
N THR A 190 8.41 16.84 -2.47
CA THR A 190 9.12 16.65 -1.19
C THR A 190 8.54 15.55 -0.32
N TYR A 191 7.33 15.05 -0.61
CA TYR A 191 6.72 13.98 0.18
C TYR A 191 7.39 12.65 -0.15
N ARG A 192 7.80 11.93 0.89
CA ARG A 192 8.58 10.71 0.80
C ARG A 192 7.72 9.48 0.98
N HIS A 193 7.96 8.47 0.15
CA HIS A 193 7.39 7.13 0.31
C HIS A 193 8.49 6.08 0.26
N TYR A 194 8.39 5.09 1.14
CA TYR A 194 9.22 3.89 1.10
C TYR A 194 8.34 2.65 0.92
N VAL A 195 8.57 1.90 -0.15
CA VAL A 195 7.77 0.73 -0.53
C VAL A 195 8.71 -0.46 -0.66
N LYS A 196 8.42 -1.57 0.02
CA LYS A 196 9.27 -2.76 -0.01
C LYS A 196 8.45 -4.05 -0.08
N ASP A 197 8.93 -5.02 -0.86
CA ASP A 197 8.35 -6.37 -0.98
C ASP A 197 6.87 -6.37 -1.44
N CYS A 198 6.44 -5.36 -2.19
CA CYS A 198 5.05 -5.19 -2.60
C CYS A 198 4.76 -5.79 -3.98
N TRP A 199 3.50 -6.14 -4.21
CA TRP A 199 2.95 -6.46 -5.54
C TRP A 199 2.08 -5.30 -6.00
N ILE A 200 2.41 -4.70 -7.15
CA ILE A 200 1.73 -3.53 -7.70
C ILE A 200 1.22 -3.88 -9.10
N GLU A 201 -0.09 -4.09 -9.23
CA GLU A 201 -0.73 -4.62 -10.43
C GLU A 201 -1.58 -3.58 -11.16
N GLY A 202 -1.44 -3.52 -12.48
CA GLY A 202 -2.30 -2.70 -13.32
C GLY A 202 -1.94 -2.72 -14.80
N ALA A 203 -2.56 -1.81 -15.56
CA ALA A 203 -2.46 -1.73 -17.00
C ALA A 203 -2.13 -0.33 -17.53
N VAL A 204 -2.83 0.71 -17.09
CA VAL A 204 -2.63 2.06 -17.63
C VAL A 204 -2.28 2.99 -16.49
N ASP A 205 -1.08 3.58 -16.55
CA ASP A 205 -0.61 4.60 -15.61
C ASP A 205 -0.78 4.17 -14.14
N TYR A 206 -0.58 2.89 -13.86
CA TYR A 206 -1.07 2.30 -12.63
C TYR A 206 -0.23 2.68 -11.39
N PHE A 207 0.89 3.37 -11.58
CA PHE A 207 1.65 4.03 -10.53
C PHE A 207 1.99 5.48 -10.93
N TYR A 208 1.21 6.45 -10.45
CA TYR A 208 1.22 7.82 -10.99
C TYR A 208 1.10 8.89 -9.90
N GLY A 209 1.41 10.14 -10.25
CA GLY A 209 1.53 11.24 -9.28
C GLY A 209 2.96 11.76 -9.19
N GLY A 210 3.38 12.19 -7.99
CA GLY A 210 4.68 12.78 -7.73
C GLY A 210 5.32 12.24 -6.44
N GLY A 211 6.10 13.07 -5.77
CA GLY A 211 6.82 12.69 -4.55
C GLY A 211 8.17 12.02 -4.79
N THR A 212 8.95 11.92 -3.72
CA THR A 212 10.20 11.16 -3.64
C THR A 212 9.87 9.74 -3.20
N VAL A 213 9.76 8.82 -4.15
CA VAL A 213 9.30 7.45 -3.89
C VAL A 213 10.41 6.47 -4.20
N LEU A 214 10.87 5.75 -3.18
CA LEU A 214 11.77 4.62 -3.33
C LEU A 214 10.98 3.32 -3.18
N VAL A 215 10.98 2.50 -4.23
CA VAL A 215 10.44 1.15 -4.21
C VAL A 215 11.61 0.17 -4.31
N GLU A 216 11.72 -0.73 -3.35
CA GLU A 216 12.73 -1.79 -3.32
C GLU A 216 12.07 -3.17 -3.38
N GLU A 217 12.71 -4.12 -4.07
CA GLU A 217 12.37 -5.55 -3.98
C GLU A 217 10.89 -5.88 -4.26
N SER A 218 10.24 -5.06 -5.08
CA SER A 218 8.80 -5.15 -5.36
C SER A 218 8.54 -5.58 -6.81
N THR A 219 7.35 -6.12 -7.06
CA THR A 219 6.92 -6.56 -8.39
C THR A 219 5.89 -5.59 -8.97
N PHE A 220 6.15 -5.14 -10.19
CA PHE A 220 5.21 -4.41 -11.04
C PHE A 220 4.58 -5.40 -12.03
N TYR A 221 3.31 -5.75 -11.82
CA TYR A 221 2.61 -6.78 -12.58
C TYR A 221 1.66 -6.20 -13.63
N ASN A 222 1.93 -6.48 -14.90
CA ASN A 222 1.22 -5.91 -16.05
C ASN A 222 0.10 -6.84 -16.52
N VAL A 223 -1.11 -6.31 -16.70
CA VAL A 223 -2.29 -7.14 -17.03
C VAL A 223 -2.87 -6.98 -18.44
N ARG A 224 -2.25 -6.15 -19.30
CA ARG A 224 -2.72 -5.91 -20.68
C ARG A 224 -1.55 -5.80 -21.68
N SER A 225 -1.82 -6.10 -22.95
CA SER A 225 -0.98 -5.68 -24.07
C SER A 225 -0.76 -4.15 -24.06
N GLY A 226 0.50 -3.72 -24.13
CA GLY A 226 0.89 -2.32 -24.09
C GLY A 226 0.48 -1.59 -22.80
N SER A 227 0.62 -2.24 -21.63
CA SER A 227 0.53 -1.57 -20.35
C SER A 227 1.62 -0.50 -20.19
N VAL A 228 1.34 0.48 -19.33
CA VAL A 228 2.24 1.57 -18.97
C VAL A 228 2.34 1.60 -17.44
N ILE A 229 3.54 1.43 -16.91
CA ILE A 229 3.75 1.33 -15.46
C ILE A 229 3.57 2.69 -14.80
N VAL A 230 4.40 3.68 -15.15
CA VAL A 230 4.36 4.99 -14.49
C VAL A 230 3.84 6.13 -15.35
N ALA A 231 3.14 7.07 -14.69
CA ALA A 231 2.78 8.38 -15.25
C ALA A 231 3.09 9.51 -14.25
N PRO A 232 4.38 9.80 -14.00
CA PRO A 232 4.79 10.80 -13.03
C PRO A 232 4.50 12.25 -13.49
N ASN A 233 4.34 13.15 -12.51
CA ASN A 233 4.08 14.58 -12.71
C ASN A 233 4.98 15.52 -11.89
N HIS A 234 6.20 15.10 -11.53
CA HIS A 234 7.11 15.93 -10.73
C HIS A 234 7.44 17.27 -11.38
N LYS A 235 7.56 18.32 -10.56
CA LYS A 235 7.89 19.69 -11.02
C LYS A 235 9.39 19.92 -11.03
N ALA A 236 10.02 19.76 -9.87
CA ALA A 236 11.43 20.03 -9.64
C ALA A 236 12.01 19.00 -8.64
N ALA A 237 11.49 17.77 -8.66
CA ALA A 237 11.97 16.71 -7.77
C ALA A 237 13.47 16.45 -7.96
N LYS A 238 14.17 16.27 -6.84
CA LYS A 238 15.57 15.82 -6.83
C LYS A 238 15.70 14.39 -7.36
N TYR A 239 14.84 13.48 -6.87
CA TYR A 239 14.86 12.06 -7.22
C TYR A 239 13.66 11.64 -8.08
N GLY A 240 12.44 11.95 -7.63
CA GLY A 240 11.21 11.47 -8.24
C GLY A 240 10.92 10.02 -7.88
N TYR A 241 10.62 9.17 -8.87
CA TYR A 241 10.48 7.72 -8.66
C TYR A 241 11.79 6.98 -8.87
N VAL A 242 12.11 6.08 -7.93
CA VAL A 242 13.25 5.16 -8.04
C VAL A 242 12.78 3.77 -7.69
N PHE A 243 13.07 2.83 -8.58
CA PHE A 243 12.75 1.42 -8.43
C PHE A 243 14.05 0.63 -8.42
N ARG A 244 14.38 0.00 -7.29
CA ARG A 244 15.67 -0.67 -7.08
C ARG A 244 15.47 -2.15 -6.77
N ASN A 245 16.16 -3.03 -7.49
CA ASN A 245 16.01 -4.48 -7.36
C ASN A 245 14.56 -4.97 -7.54
N CYS A 246 13.77 -4.24 -8.34
CA CYS A 246 12.38 -4.58 -8.60
C CYS A 246 12.27 -5.61 -9.73
N VAL A 247 11.08 -6.18 -9.87
CA VAL A 247 10.71 -7.09 -10.95
C VAL A 247 9.61 -6.44 -11.78
N VAL A 248 9.73 -6.49 -13.10
CA VAL A 248 8.62 -6.23 -14.02
C VAL A 248 8.17 -7.57 -14.59
N ASP A 249 6.91 -7.92 -14.31
CA ASP A 249 6.28 -9.17 -14.67
C ASP A 249 4.88 -8.90 -15.24
N GLY A 250 4.16 -9.93 -15.67
CA GLY A 250 2.79 -9.77 -16.12
C GLY A 250 2.15 -11.03 -16.66
N ASN A 251 0.87 -10.92 -16.99
CA ASN A 251 0.12 -12.01 -17.58
C ASN A 251 0.52 -12.25 -19.05
N GLN A 252 -0.04 -13.31 -19.65
CA GLN A 252 0.23 -13.68 -21.04
C GLN A 252 -0.06 -12.54 -22.04
N ALA A 253 -1.13 -11.76 -21.81
CA ALA A 253 -1.49 -10.65 -22.70
C ALA A 253 -0.46 -9.50 -22.64
N ALA A 254 0.20 -9.32 -21.49
CA ALA A 254 1.25 -8.32 -21.32
C ALA A 254 2.61 -8.77 -21.87
N ALA A 255 2.85 -10.07 -22.01
CA ALA A 255 4.12 -10.62 -22.51
C ALA A 255 4.32 -10.49 -24.04
N ASP A 256 3.84 -9.41 -24.65
CA ASP A 256 3.82 -9.19 -26.09
C ASP A 256 4.89 -8.21 -26.61
N GLY A 257 5.74 -7.70 -25.73
CA GLY A 257 6.82 -6.76 -26.06
C GLY A 257 6.37 -5.34 -26.35
N LYS A 258 5.13 -4.96 -26.01
CA LYS A 258 4.61 -3.59 -26.23
C LYS A 258 4.56 -2.73 -24.97
N GLN A 259 4.88 -3.33 -23.84
CA GLN A 259 4.83 -2.70 -22.51
C GLN A 259 5.79 -1.50 -22.43
N LYS A 260 5.39 -0.48 -21.67
CA LYS A 260 6.18 0.73 -21.42
C LYS A 260 6.47 0.87 -19.92
N LEU A 261 7.70 1.24 -19.62
CA LEU A 261 8.14 1.63 -18.29
C LEU A 261 7.40 2.89 -17.81
N GLY A 262 7.12 3.83 -18.71
CA GLY A 262 6.31 4.99 -18.34
C GLY A 262 6.11 6.02 -19.43
N ARG A 263 5.38 7.06 -19.06
CA ARG A 263 5.14 8.25 -19.88
C ARG A 263 5.01 9.52 -19.04
N PRO A 264 5.44 10.70 -19.55
CA PRO A 264 5.53 11.92 -18.74
C PRO A 264 4.18 12.63 -18.69
N TRP A 265 3.47 12.55 -17.56
CA TRP A 265 2.10 13.07 -17.45
C TRP A 265 2.05 14.59 -17.54
N HIS A 266 2.74 15.27 -16.62
CA HIS A 266 2.83 16.72 -16.55
C HIS A 266 4.21 17.17 -16.07
N ASN A 267 4.50 18.47 -16.22
CA ASN A 267 5.68 19.14 -15.69
C ASN A 267 7.00 18.60 -16.27
N SER A 268 7.97 18.24 -15.42
CA SER A 268 9.27 17.70 -15.86
C SER A 268 9.66 16.49 -14.99
N PRO A 269 8.98 15.35 -15.18
CA PRO A 269 9.02 14.26 -14.23
C PRO A 269 10.33 13.48 -14.25
N ARG A 270 10.58 12.74 -13.16
CA ARG A 270 11.74 11.86 -13.01
C ARG A 270 11.34 10.44 -12.64
N THR A 271 11.93 9.45 -13.31
CA THR A 271 11.81 8.03 -12.98
C THR A 271 13.09 7.29 -13.34
N VAL A 272 13.58 6.47 -12.42
CA VAL A 272 14.78 5.65 -12.59
C VAL A 272 14.52 4.20 -12.20
N TYR A 273 14.84 3.25 -13.08
CA TYR A 273 14.85 1.82 -12.77
C TYR A 273 16.31 1.34 -12.59
N ILE A 274 16.61 0.64 -11.51
CA ILE A 274 17.97 0.24 -11.11
C ILE A 274 17.96 -1.25 -10.74
N HIS A 275 18.80 -2.05 -11.39
CA HIS A 275 18.87 -3.51 -11.17
C HIS A 275 17.50 -4.20 -11.31
N THR A 276 16.66 -3.71 -12.24
CA THR A 276 15.31 -4.24 -12.44
C THR A 276 15.37 -5.50 -13.29
N THR A 277 14.72 -6.57 -12.83
CA THR A 277 14.56 -7.80 -13.63
C THR A 277 13.28 -7.75 -14.45
N MET A 278 13.40 -7.81 -15.76
CA MET A 278 12.29 -7.88 -16.71
C MET A 278 11.98 -9.35 -17.01
N ARG A 279 10.91 -9.89 -16.41
CA ARG A 279 10.43 -11.26 -16.65
C ARG A 279 9.59 -11.39 -17.91
N ILE A 280 8.95 -10.31 -18.32
CA ILE A 280 8.25 -10.19 -19.60
C ILE A 280 8.96 -9.17 -20.49
N PRO A 281 8.85 -9.27 -21.83
CA PRO A 281 9.49 -8.33 -22.74
C PRO A 281 8.89 -6.92 -22.62
N ILE A 282 9.78 -5.92 -22.56
CA ILE A 282 9.46 -4.50 -22.65
C ILE A 282 9.74 -4.02 -24.08
N ALA A 283 8.97 -3.05 -24.56
CA ALA A 283 9.23 -2.45 -25.87
C ALA A 283 10.65 -1.87 -25.94
N ALA A 284 11.30 -1.98 -27.10
CA ALA A 284 12.69 -1.55 -27.26
C ALA A 284 12.90 -0.08 -26.86
N GLU A 285 11.93 0.79 -27.18
CA GLU A 285 11.95 2.19 -26.81
C GLU A 285 11.69 2.45 -25.32
N GLY A 286 11.08 1.51 -24.60
CA GLY A 286 10.82 1.52 -23.15
C GLY A 286 9.83 2.58 -22.65
N TRP A 287 9.87 3.79 -23.21
CA TRP A 287 9.10 4.95 -22.79
C TRP A 287 8.20 5.44 -23.92
N THR A 288 7.14 6.19 -23.61
CA THR A 288 6.25 6.77 -24.62
C THR A 288 5.87 8.22 -24.32
N ASN A 289 5.31 8.91 -25.33
CA ASN A 289 4.83 10.28 -25.22
C ASN A 289 3.55 10.35 -24.37
N MET A 290 3.32 11.50 -23.73
CA MET A 290 2.02 11.85 -23.15
C MET A 290 1.81 13.37 -23.19
N GLY A 291 2.13 14.09 -22.10
CA GLY A 291 1.87 15.52 -21.98
C GLY A 291 3.12 16.37 -21.81
N ALA A 292 4.20 15.82 -21.24
CA ALA A 292 5.37 16.58 -20.78
C ALA A 292 6.70 16.09 -21.38
N ILE A 293 7.78 16.85 -21.12
CA ILE A 293 9.15 16.44 -21.39
C ILE A 293 9.80 16.02 -20.06
N PRO A 294 10.22 14.76 -19.88
CA PRO A 294 10.80 14.30 -18.63
C PRO A 294 12.14 14.97 -18.36
N ALA A 295 12.41 15.29 -17.09
CA ALA A 295 13.75 15.71 -16.67
C ALA A 295 14.73 14.54 -16.71
N LEU A 296 14.26 13.34 -16.38
CA LEU A 296 15.04 12.11 -16.44
C LEU A 296 14.12 10.88 -16.44
N PHE A 297 14.09 10.13 -17.52
CA PHE A 297 13.56 8.77 -17.56
C PHE A 297 14.68 7.83 -17.94
N ALA A 298 15.19 7.05 -16.98
CA ALA A 298 16.42 6.32 -17.18
C ALA A 298 16.43 4.94 -16.52
N GLU A 299 17.35 4.10 -17.00
CA GLU A 299 17.63 2.79 -16.44
C GLU A 299 19.12 2.62 -16.12
N TYR A 300 19.42 1.77 -15.16
CA TYR A 300 20.75 1.25 -14.90
C TYR A 300 20.68 -0.26 -14.60
N ASP A 301 21.46 -1.03 -15.35
CA ASP A 301 21.61 -2.48 -15.15
C ASP A 301 20.28 -3.25 -15.09
N SER A 302 19.32 -2.89 -15.95
CA SER A 302 18.12 -3.70 -16.17
C SER A 302 18.51 -5.02 -16.84
N ARG A 303 17.91 -6.12 -16.37
CA ARG A 303 18.27 -7.49 -16.77
C ARG A 303 17.05 -8.26 -17.23
N ASP A 304 17.24 -9.26 -18.08
CA ASP A 304 16.19 -10.23 -18.38
C ASP A 304 15.99 -11.25 -17.24
N ALA A 305 15.01 -12.14 -17.40
CA ALA A 305 14.70 -13.20 -16.43
C ALA A 305 15.88 -14.14 -16.10
N ASN A 306 16.88 -14.23 -16.99
CA ASN A 306 18.07 -15.07 -16.81
C ASN A 306 19.26 -14.28 -16.22
N GLY A 307 19.06 -13.01 -15.88
CA GLY A 307 20.08 -12.13 -15.30
C GLY A 307 21.01 -11.47 -16.32
N LYS A 308 20.76 -11.61 -17.63
CA LYS A 308 21.55 -10.94 -18.67
C LYS A 308 21.15 -9.47 -18.76
N ALA A 309 22.14 -8.57 -18.78
CA ALA A 309 21.89 -7.15 -18.98
C ALA A 309 21.20 -6.87 -20.33
N LEU A 310 20.19 -6.01 -20.31
CA LEU A 310 19.46 -5.59 -21.50
C LEU A 310 20.25 -4.56 -22.30
N ASP A 311 20.08 -4.56 -23.63
CA ASP A 311 20.53 -3.46 -24.47
C ASP A 311 19.57 -2.27 -24.31
N LEU A 312 20.10 -1.16 -23.81
CA LEU A 312 19.36 0.08 -23.55
C LEU A 312 19.53 1.11 -24.68
N SER A 313 20.31 0.80 -25.73
CA SER A 313 20.63 1.72 -26.83
C SER A 313 19.40 2.20 -27.61
N GLN A 314 18.33 1.41 -27.62
CA GLN A 314 17.09 1.70 -28.33
C GLN A 314 16.09 2.52 -27.51
N ARG A 315 16.40 2.84 -26.24
CA ARG A 315 15.47 3.58 -25.39
C ARG A 315 15.21 4.97 -25.92
N LYS A 316 13.95 5.38 -25.82
CA LYS A 316 13.47 6.71 -26.23
C LYS A 316 14.17 7.80 -25.44
N THR A 317 14.77 8.75 -26.16
CA THR A 317 15.41 9.94 -25.59
C THR A 317 14.75 11.25 -26.04
N TYR A 318 13.92 11.22 -27.08
CA TYR A 318 13.20 12.38 -27.60
C TYR A 318 11.70 12.25 -27.36
N TYR A 319 11.05 13.31 -26.88
CA TYR A 319 9.66 13.32 -26.42
C TYR A 319 8.88 14.46 -27.08
N GLU A 320 7.58 14.23 -27.25
CA GLU A 320 6.62 15.24 -27.69
C GLU A 320 5.71 15.60 -26.50
N GLY A 321 5.65 16.89 -26.20
CA GLY A 321 4.76 17.46 -25.20
C GLY A 321 3.47 18.00 -25.82
N ARG A 322 2.52 18.36 -24.97
CA ARG A 322 1.23 18.96 -25.36
C ARG A 322 0.80 20.03 -24.38
N GLY A 323 -0.08 20.93 -24.85
CA GLY A 323 -0.63 22.01 -24.03
C GLY A 323 0.43 23.05 -23.68
N GLU A 324 0.56 23.37 -22.39
CA GLU A 324 1.51 24.37 -21.88
C GLU A 324 2.96 23.86 -21.75
N ASN A 325 3.19 22.55 -21.93
CA ASN A 325 4.54 21.99 -21.89
C ASN A 325 5.29 22.26 -23.21
N PRO A 326 6.64 22.23 -23.19
CA PRO A 326 7.42 22.34 -24.42
C PRO A 326 6.94 21.33 -25.47
N PRO A 327 6.79 21.73 -26.75
CA PRO A 327 6.22 20.86 -27.78
C PRO A 327 7.11 19.64 -28.04
N THR A 328 8.42 19.79 -27.88
CA THR A 328 9.38 18.69 -27.98
C THR A 328 10.56 18.91 -27.04
N GLY A 329 11.31 17.85 -26.76
CA GLY A 329 12.54 17.92 -25.97
C GLY A 329 13.17 16.55 -25.80
N SER A 330 14.28 16.49 -25.07
CA SER A 330 15.02 15.23 -24.87
C SER A 330 15.53 15.05 -23.46
N CYS A 331 15.60 13.79 -23.02
CA CYS A 331 16.37 13.37 -21.86
C CYS A 331 17.18 12.12 -22.21
N ARG A 332 18.27 11.89 -21.48
CA ARG A 332 18.99 10.61 -21.58
C ARG A 332 18.13 9.47 -21.02
N ALA A 333 18.40 8.26 -21.50
CA ALA A 333 17.68 7.04 -21.11
C ALA A 333 18.46 6.11 -20.17
N THR A 334 19.69 6.48 -19.82
CA THR A 334 20.55 5.72 -18.91
C THR A 334 21.24 6.64 -17.91
N ILE A 335 21.65 6.08 -16.79
CA ILE A 335 22.53 6.73 -15.80
C ILE A 335 23.80 5.91 -15.60
N SER A 336 24.86 6.52 -15.07
CA SER A 336 26.09 5.80 -14.72
C SER A 336 25.94 5.00 -13.42
N LYS A 337 26.92 4.14 -13.14
CA LYS A 337 26.98 3.42 -11.86
C LYS A 337 27.06 4.39 -10.69
N GLU A 338 27.91 5.42 -10.79
CA GLU A 338 28.14 6.41 -9.75
C GLU A 338 26.84 7.17 -9.43
N GLU A 339 26.05 7.49 -10.45
CA GLU A 339 24.72 8.08 -10.28
C GLU A 339 23.75 7.10 -9.63
N ALA A 340 23.70 5.85 -10.11
CA ALA A 340 22.86 4.79 -9.55
C ALA A 340 23.16 4.55 -8.06
N ASP A 341 24.42 4.68 -7.63
CA ASP A 341 24.84 4.55 -6.23
C ASP A 341 24.36 5.72 -5.34
N THR A 342 23.89 6.83 -5.91
CA THR A 342 23.23 7.93 -5.15
C THR A 342 21.73 7.72 -4.94
N TYR A 343 21.10 6.86 -5.75
CA TYR A 343 19.68 6.53 -5.67
C TYR A 343 19.45 5.35 -4.71
N VAL A 344 19.82 5.55 -3.44
CA VAL A 344 19.74 4.55 -2.36
C VAL A 344 18.92 5.08 -1.19
N TYR A 345 18.42 4.17 -0.36
CA TYR A 345 17.64 4.50 0.83
C TYR A 345 18.28 5.62 1.66
N GLU A 346 19.55 5.49 1.98
CA GLU A 346 20.30 6.38 2.87
C GLU A 346 20.35 7.84 2.37
N GLN A 347 20.16 8.07 1.07
CA GLN A 347 20.19 9.39 0.43
C GLN A 347 18.81 9.95 0.11
N MET A 348 17.79 9.09 0.01
CA MET A 348 16.46 9.46 -0.47
C MET A 348 15.42 9.57 0.64
N ILE A 349 15.52 8.70 1.65
CA ILE A 349 14.43 8.43 2.59
C ILE A 349 14.66 9.07 3.97
N PRO A 350 15.81 8.87 4.64
CA PRO A 350 16.10 9.58 5.87
C PRO A 350 16.06 11.10 5.69
N GLY A 351 15.46 11.77 6.67
CA GLY A 351 15.52 13.23 6.83
C GLY A 351 15.95 13.58 8.25
N GLU A 352 15.82 14.85 8.62
CA GLU A 352 16.12 15.35 9.97
C GLU A 352 14.99 15.05 10.98
N ASP A 353 13.92 14.39 10.53
CA ASP A 353 12.69 14.13 11.29
C ASP A 353 12.67 12.76 11.99
N GLY A 354 13.74 11.97 11.85
CA GLY A 354 13.87 10.66 12.49
C GLY A 354 12.97 9.57 11.89
N TRP A 355 12.32 9.82 10.75
CA TRP A 355 11.54 8.79 10.06
C TRP A 355 12.47 7.70 9.51
N ASN A 356 12.28 6.47 10.00
CA ASN A 356 13.09 5.31 9.62
C ASN A 356 12.20 4.10 9.32
N PRO A 357 11.65 4.01 8.10
CA PRO A 357 10.73 2.93 7.76
C PRO A 357 11.41 1.54 7.67
N ARG A 358 12.73 1.44 7.45
CA ARG A 358 13.43 0.13 7.55
C ARG A 358 13.39 -0.44 8.98
N GLU A 359 13.49 0.39 10.01
CA GLU A 359 13.29 -0.06 11.39
C GLU A 359 11.84 -0.44 11.68
N MET A 360 10.87 0.23 11.04
CA MET A 360 9.47 -0.19 11.10
C MET A 360 9.29 -1.60 10.53
N MET A 361 9.86 -1.86 9.36
CA MET A 361 9.72 -3.14 8.64
C MET A 361 10.56 -4.29 9.21
N LYS A 362 11.37 -4.05 10.26
CA LYS A 362 12.28 -5.05 10.82
C LYS A 362 11.51 -6.25 11.37
N LYS A 363 11.72 -7.40 10.74
CA LYS A 363 11.23 -8.72 11.18
C LYS A 363 12.04 -9.18 12.40
N LEU A 364 11.36 -9.41 13.52
CA LEU A 364 11.99 -10.02 14.70
C LEU A 364 12.23 -11.52 14.48
N ALA A 365 13.18 -12.08 15.22
CA ALA A 365 13.45 -13.52 15.19
C ALA A 365 12.22 -14.33 15.63
N ALA A 366 12.13 -15.56 15.13
CA ALA A 366 11.06 -16.46 15.51
C ALA A 366 11.20 -16.87 16.99
N PRO A 367 10.09 -16.93 17.77
CA PRO A 367 10.15 -17.40 19.15
C PRO A 367 10.74 -18.81 19.25
N LEU A 368 11.61 -19.05 20.22
CA LEU A 368 12.29 -20.34 20.39
C LEU A 368 11.69 -21.14 21.55
N GLN A 369 11.97 -22.44 21.56
CA GLN A 369 11.57 -23.39 22.61
C GLN A 369 10.06 -23.42 22.90
N LEU A 370 9.24 -23.40 21.84
CA LEU A 370 7.80 -23.62 21.97
C LEU A 370 7.57 -25.00 22.59
N LYS A 371 6.84 -25.04 23.70
CA LYS A 371 6.49 -26.28 24.39
C LYS A 371 5.14 -26.14 25.09
N ILE A 372 4.43 -27.26 25.15
CA ILE A 372 3.19 -27.39 25.91
C ILE A 372 3.53 -28.09 27.23
N ILE A 373 3.22 -27.43 28.35
CA ILE A 373 3.34 -27.98 29.70
C ILE A 373 1.94 -28.00 30.31
N GLY A 374 1.37 -29.20 30.46
CA GLY A 374 -0.06 -29.33 30.79
C GLY A 374 -0.92 -28.79 29.64
N ASP A 375 -1.70 -27.75 29.91
CA ASP A 375 -2.55 -27.05 28.94
C ASP A 375 -1.96 -25.70 28.47
N THR A 376 -0.73 -25.38 28.90
CA THR A 376 -0.12 -24.07 28.71
C THR A 376 0.99 -24.15 27.67
N LEU A 377 0.86 -23.38 26.58
CA LEU A 377 1.92 -23.12 25.62
C LEU A 377 2.88 -22.07 26.19
N ARG A 378 4.19 -22.32 26.10
CA ARG A 378 5.25 -21.41 26.53
C ARG A 378 6.33 -21.28 25.46
N TRP A 379 6.96 -20.11 25.40
CA TRP A 379 8.12 -19.84 24.54
C TRP A 379 9.13 -18.93 25.25
N GLN A 380 10.33 -18.79 24.67
CA GLN A 380 11.31 -17.81 25.14
C GLN A 380 10.98 -16.40 24.63
N SER A 381 11.26 -15.38 25.45
CA SER A 381 11.10 -14.00 25.03
C SER A 381 12.01 -13.66 23.85
N VAL A 382 11.47 -12.93 22.88
CA VAL A 382 12.20 -12.40 21.73
C VAL A 382 12.66 -10.97 22.05
N PRO A 383 13.97 -10.65 21.93
CA PRO A 383 14.46 -9.29 22.14
C PRO A 383 13.71 -8.25 21.30
N SER A 384 13.37 -7.12 21.92
CA SER A 384 12.62 -6.01 21.30
C SER A 384 11.17 -6.32 20.88
N ALA A 385 10.65 -7.50 21.21
CA ALA A 385 9.22 -7.78 21.05
C ALA A 385 8.40 -7.03 22.10
N ILE A 386 7.31 -6.39 21.66
CA ILE A 386 6.31 -5.77 22.55
C ILE A 386 5.13 -6.70 22.84
N GLY A 387 5.07 -7.84 22.15
CA GLY A 387 4.08 -8.88 22.34
C GLY A 387 4.16 -9.94 21.25
N TYR A 388 3.16 -10.81 21.21
CA TYR A 388 3.09 -11.98 20.37
C TYR A 388 1.67 -12.20 19.85
N ILE A 389 1.58 -12.77 18.66
CA ILE A 389 0.35 -13.32 18.10
C ILE A 389 0.48 -14.84 18.15
N VAL A 390 -0.51 -15.50 18.73
CA VAL A 390 -0.64 -16.95 18.77
C VAL A 390 -1.81 -17.34 17.87
N SER A 391 -1.53 -18.18 16.89
CA SER A 391 -2.55 -18.72 15.99
C SER A 391 -2.66 -20.23 16.16
N VAL A 392 -3.87 -20.75 15.98
CA VAL A 392 -4.20 -22.17 15.99
C VAL A 392 -4.85 -22.49 14.65
N ASN A 393 -4.23 -23.37 13.86
CA ASN A 393 -4.65 -23.68 12.49
C ASN A 393 -4.96 -22.39 11.68
N ASP A 394 -3.99 -21.47 11.59
CA ASP A 394 -4.08 -20.14 10.95
C ASP A 394 -5.11 -19.15 11.53
N THR A 395 -5.89 -19.54 12.53
CA THR A 395 -6.83 -18.62 13.20
C THR A 395 -6.14 -17.95 14.38
N VAL A 396 -6.15 -16.62 14.43
CA VAL A 396 -5.62 -15.89 15.60
C VAL A 396 -6.42 -16.29 16.83
N PHE A 397 -5.77 -17.05 17.70
CA PHE A 397 -6.31 -17.53 18.96
C PHE A 397 -6.14 -16.48 20.04
N ALA A 398 -4.98 -15.84 20.08
CA ALA A 398 -4.72 -14.78 21.03
C ALA A 398 -3.64 -13.80 20.57
N ILE A 399 -3.71 -12.61 21.17
CA ILE A 399 -2.69 -11.59 21.07
C ILE A 399 -2.32 -11.21 22.50
N THR A 400 -1.04 -11.31 22.85
CA THR A 400 -0.59 -11.22 24.25
C THR A 400 0.78 -10.57 24.37
N ASN A 401 1.05 -9.88 25.47
CA ASN A 401 2.37 -9.41 25.87
C ASN A 401 3.11 -10.41 26.79
N GLN A 402 2.48 -11.54 27.12
CA GLN A 402 3.07 -12.62 27.89
C GLN A 402 3.82 -13.60 26.98
N ILE A 403 4.67 -14.43 27.59
CA ILE A 403 5.41 -15.51 26.89
C ILE A 403 4.75 -16.90 27.06
N GLU A 404 3.50 -16.89 27.52
CA GLU A 404 2.71 -18.09 27.72
C GLU A 404 1.23 -17.83 27.47
N ILE A 405 0.51 -18.89 27.10
CA ILE A 405 -0.94 -18.88 27.01
C ILE A 405 -1.55 -20.26 27.29
N GLN A 406 -2.72 -20.28 27.93
CA GLN A 406 -3.51 -21.49 28.05
C GLN A 406 -4.19 -21.81 26.72
N LEU A 407 -3.85 -22.96 26.12
CA LEU A 407 -4.47 -23.46 24.89
C LEU A 407 -5.79 -24.19 25.16
N SER A 408 -6.11 -24.49 26.42
CA SER A 408 -7.28 -25.29 26.79
C SER A 408 -7.30 -26.61 26.00
N ASN A 409 -8.43 -27.01 25.39
CA ASN A 409 -8.59 -28.27 24.65
C ASN A 409 -7.97 -28.27 23.22
N ARG A 410 -7.15 -27.28 22.86
CA ARG A 410 -6.54 -27.14 21.51
C ARG A 410 -5.16 -27.79 21.38
N LEU A 411 -4.84 -28.73 22.27
CA LEU A 411 -3.50 -29.30 22.38
C LEU A 411 -3.05 -30.10 21.16
N LYS A 412 -3.94 -30.51 20.25
CA LYS A 412 -3.57 -31.31 19.07
C LYS A 412 -3.46 -30.50 17.77
N ASP A 413 -3.84 -29.23 17.81
CA ASP A 413 -3.85 -28.37 16.65
C ASP A 413 -2.43 -27.87 16.31
N GLU A 414 -2.21 -27.41 15.08
CA GLU A 414 -0.97 -26.69 14.75
C GLU A 414 -1.03 -25.31 15.42
N VAL A 415 -0.02 -25.02 16.24
CA VAL A 415 0.08 -23.75 16.95
C VAL A 415 1.26 -22.97 16.42
N THR A 416 1.03 -21.71 16.05
CA THR A 416 2.09 -20.83 15.58
C THR A 416 2.21 -19.61 16.48
N VAL A 417 3.44 -19.17 16.73
CA VAL A 417 3.72 -17.97 17.55
C VAL A 417 4.61 -17.01 16.76
N CYS A 418 4.19 -15.75 16.69
CA CYS A 418 4.88 -14.68 16.00
C CYS A 418 5.15 -13.52 16.96
N ALA A 419 6.39 -13.04 17.03
CA ALA A 419 6.72 -11.83 17.80
C ALA A 419 6.28 -10.56 17.06
N VAL A 420 5.97 -9.49 17.80
CA VAL A 420 5.54 -8.19 17.27
C VAL A 420 6.53 -7.12 17.68
N ASN A 421 7.03 -6.32 16.73
CA ASN A 421 7.96 -5.23 17.02
C ASN A 421 7.23 -3.96 17.50
N ARG A 422 7.98 -2.96 17.99
CA ARG A 422 7.42 -1.69 18.52
C ARG A 422 6.56 -0.88 17.54
N TYR A 423 6.60 -1.19 16.25
CA TYR A 423 5.82 -0.55 15.18
C TYR A 423 4.64 -1.41 14.71
N GLY A 424 4.40 -2.56 15.36
CA GLY A 424 3.33 -3.49 15.05
C GLY A 424 3.70 -4.57 14.04
N SER A 425 4.86 -4.48 13.39
CA SER A 425 5.29 -5.42 12.35
C SER A 425 5.47 -6.84 12.87
N LEU A 426 5.04 -7.80 12.07
CA LEU A 426 5.05 -9.22 12.44
C LEU A 426 6.42 -9.81 12.15
N GLY A 427 7.05 -10.44 13.14
CA GLY A 427 8.33 -11.15 12.99
C GLY A 427 8.21 -12.49 12.26
N HIS A 428 9.28 -13.27 12.32
CA HIS A 428 9.24 -14.66 11.87
C HIS A 428 8.40 -15.52 12.83
N THR A 429 7.81 -16.59 12.30
CA THR A 429 6.91 -17.47 13.03
C THR A 429 7.59 -18.80 13.34
N THR A 430 7.30 -19.39 14.50
CA THR A 430 7.63 -20.78 14.82
C THR A 430 6.33 -21.58 14.99
N SER A 431 6.28 -22.78 14.42
CA SER A 431 5.15 -23.71 14.58
C SER A 431 5.49 -24.83 15.56
N LEU A 432 4.49 -25.32 16.27
CA LEU A 432 4.48 -26.55 17.05
C LEU A 432 3.29 -27.39 16.56
N SER A 433 3.58 -28.57 16.03
CA SER A 433 2.57 -29.57 15.67
C SER A 433 2.74 -30.80 16.56
N HIS A 434 1.62 -31.46 16.88
CA HIS A 434 1.64 -32.78 17.49
C HIS A 434 1.74 -33.84 16.39
N ASN A 435 2.84 -34.60 16.40
CA ASN A 435 2.97 -35.84 15.62
C ASN A 435 2.12 -36.96 16.22
#